data_AF-A0A1H6WUB5-F1
#
_entry.id   AF-A0A1H6WUB5-F1
#
_cell.length_a   1.000
_cell.length_b   1.000
_cell.length_c   1.000
_cell.angle_alpha   90.00
_cell.angle_beta   90.00
_cell.angle_gamma   90.00
#
_symmetry.space_group_name_H-M   'P 1'
#
loop_
_entity.id
_entity.type
_entity.pdbx_description
1 polymer ?
#
loop_
_entity_poly.entity_id
_entity_poly.type
_entity_poly.pdbx_seq_one_letter_code
_entity_poly.pdbx_strand_id
1 'polypeptide(L)'
;MRLVQIFSLALGYFALAQLALMFNSPSSHAVILWPAAGLAIVALLGWGIARWPGVWLGYFASDLLYRLQTATSEDHTTLIALSALLACGASLQAVLSARLLRPALQRSAPLEHEQQTFRCLLQAIPLCSLIAASIGCMGLTLLQGLPSARLLETWLTWWAGDTLGILLVLPLLLPLLPSLRSHWPKRALHIAIPPLVTCALVILGDIGLQRLERANWQARLTAAGEDIRDLLAIQMTRQSQRLLAVSDLFDTGVEPSAHQLERFARRALTMDGLHALAWVPWHGCQGLPPPSVRSSSATSG
;
A
#
# COMPACT_ATOMS: atom_id res chain seq x y z
N MET A 1 -20.56 -24.93 27.35
CA MET A 1 -21.10 -24.28 26.12
C MET A 1 -20.55 -22.88 25.86
N ARG A 2 -20.51 -21.94 26.84
CA ARG A 2 -20.05 -20.55 26.60
C ARG A 2 -18.60 -20.44 26.08
N LEU A 3 -17.66 -21.16 26.69
CA LEU A 3 -16.26 -21.16 26.26
C LEU A 3 -16.08 -21.70 24.83
N VAL A 4 -16.76 -22.79 24.49
CA VAL A 4 -16.73 -23.36 23.13
C VAL A 4 -17.18 -22.33 22.09
N GLN A 5 -18.22 -21.54 22.39
CA GLN A 5 -18.70 -20.46 21.50
C GLN A 5 -17.66 -19.34 21.36
N ILE A 6 -16.98 -18.96 22.44
CA ILE A 6 -15.90 -17.95 22.43
C ILE A 6 -14.74 -18.42 21.56
N PHE A 7 -14.28 -19.66 21.76
CA PHE A 7 -13.20 -20.24 20.96
C PHE A 7 -13.60 -20.41 19.49
N SER A 8 -14.82 -20.87 19.22
CA SER A 8 -15.33 -21.01 17.84
C SER A 8 -15.41 -19.66 17.14
N LEU A 9 -15.85 -18.61 17.86
CA LEU A 9 -15.87 -17.25 17.33
C LEU A 9 -14.46 -16.73 17.04
N ALA A 10 -13.52 -16.93 17.97
CA ALA A 10 -12.13 -16.53 17.79
C ALA A 10 -11.51 -17.21 16.56
N LEU A 11 -11.72 -18.53 16.42
CA LEU A 11 -11.19 -19.29 15.28
C LEU A 11 -11.82 -18.87 13.95
N GLY A 12 -13.15 -18.69 13.92
CA GLY A 12 -13.84 -18.24 12.71
C GLY A 12 -13.46 -16.82 12.31
N TYR A 13 -13.30 -15.92 13.30
CA TYR A 13 -12.82 -14.56 13.06
C TYR A 13 -11.40 -14.58 12.49
N PHE A 14 -10.50 -15.31 13.16
CA PHE A 14 -9.11 -15.47 12.74
C PHE A 14 -9.03 -16.00 11.30
N ALA A 15 -9.76 -17.06 10.97
CA ALA A 15 -9.74 -17.65 9.64
C ALA A 15 -10.21 -16.66 8.55
N LEU A 16 -11.32 -15.94 8.78
CA LEU A 16 -11.82 -14.94 7.84
C LEU A 16 -10.88 -13.73 7.72
N ALA A 17 -10.26 -13.31 8.82
CA ALA A 17 -9.28 -12.23 8.82
C ALA A 17 -8.02 -12.63 8.02
N GLN A 18 -7.48 -13.83 8.24
CA GLN A 18 -6.35 -14.34 7.47
C GLN A 18 -6.69 -14.45 5.98
N LEU A 19 -7.88 -14.96 5.63
CA LEU A 19 -8.32 -15.01 4.23
C LEU A 19 -8.41 -13.60 3.62
N ALA A 20 -8.97 -12.62 4.33
CA ALA A 20 -9.02 -11.25 3.85
C ALA A 20 -7.62 -10.65 3.65
N LEU A 21 -6.69 -10.92 4.57
CA LEU A 21 -5.31 -10.48 4.51
C LEU A 21 -4.51 -11.15 3.39
N MET A 22 -4.83 -12.39 2.98
CA MET A 22 -4.19 -13.04 1.83
C MET A 22 -4.48 -12.33 0.51
N PHE A 23 -5.63 -11.66 0.40
CA PHE A 23 -5.99 -10.85 -0.78
C PHE A 23 -5.45 -9.41 -0.69
N ASN A 24 -4.82 -9.03 0.43
CA ASN A 24 -4.21 -7.74 0.61
C ASN A 24 -2.83 -7.70 -0.07
N SER A 25 -2.79 -7.30 -1.34
CA SER A 25 -1.53 -7.06 -2.05
C SER A 25 -1.07 -5.60 -1.84
N PRO A 26 0.20 -5.34 -1.50
CA PRO A 26 0.72 -3.97 -1.30
C PRO A 26 0.52 -3.01 -2.48
N SER A 27 0.28 -3.54 -3.68
CA SER A 27 0.08 -2.80 -4.92
C SER A 27 -1.39 -2.48 -5.25
N SER A 28 -2.36 -2.99 -4.48
CA SER A 28 -3.78 -2.74 -4.73
C SER A 28 -4.33 -1.77 -3.70
N HIS A 29 -4.72 -0.55 -4.12
CA HIS A 29 -5.52 0.36 -3.28
C HIS A 29 -6.99 -0.11 -3.14
N ALA A 30 -7.25 -1.39 -3.41
CA ALA A 30 -8.59 -1.96 -3.35
C ALA A 30 -9.11 -1.94 -1.92
N VAL A 31 -10.34 -1.44 -1.74
CA VAL A 31 -11.05 -1.48 -0.45
C VAL A 31 -11.11 -2.92 0.05
N ILE A 32 -10.41 -3.21 1.14
CA ILE A 32 -10.38 -4.53 1.74
C ILE A 32 -11.72 -4.75 2.43
N LEU A 33 -12.55 -5.63 1.87
CA LEU A 33 -13.73 -6.10 2.59
C LEU A 33 -13.28 -6.87 3.84
N TRP A 34 -13.84 -6.54 5.00
CA TRP A 34 -13.50 -7.22 6.26
C TRP A 34 -14.62 -8.17 6.72
N PRO A 35 -14.76 -9.37 6.12
CA PRO A 35 -15.87 -10.28 6.40
C PRO A 35 -15.90 -10.77 7.85
N ALA A 36 -14.76 -10.80 8.53
CA ALA A 36 -14.65 -11.19 9.94
C ALA A 36 -15.48 -10.28 10.86
N ALA A 37 -15.61 -8.98 10.55
CA ALA A 37 -16.46 -8.06 11.31
C ALA A 37 -17.94 -8.42 11.21
N GLY A 38 -18.40 -8.84 10.02
CA GLY A 38 -19.76 -9.33 9.83
C GLY A 38 -20.03 -10.62 10.60
N LEU A 39 -19.10 -11.58 10.56
CA LEU A 39 -19.20 -12.81 11.36
C LEU A 39 -19.30 -12.49 12.86
N ALA A 40 -18.48 -11.56 13.36
CA ALA A 40 -18.51 -11.13 14.75
C ALA A 40 -19.90 -10.65 15.17
N ILE A 41 -20.51 -9.75 14.39
CA ILE A 41 -21.83 -9.21 14.70
C ILE A 41 -22.89 -10.31 14.66
N VAL A 42 -22.89 -11.16 13.64
CA VAL A 42 -23.81 -12.31 13.52
C VAL A 42 -23.71 -13.21 14.75
N ALA A 43 -22.48 -13.60 15.13
CA ALA A 43 -22.25 -14.46 16.28
C ALA A 43 -22.69 -13.81 17.59
N LEU A 44 -22.47 -12.50 17.78
CA LEU A 44 -22.94 -11.79 18.98
C LEU A 44 -24.45 -11.59 19.02
N LEU A 45 -25.11 -11.46 17.86
CA LEU A 45 -26.57 -11.45 17.76
C LEU A 45 -27.18 -12.83 18.09
N GLY A 46 -26.57 -13.91 17.60
CA GLY A 46 -27.06 -15.28 17.77
C GLY A 46 -26.72 -15.90 19.14
N TRP A 47 -25.47 -15.80 19.57
CA TRP A 47 -24.97 -16.40 20.82
C TRP A 47 -24.98 -15.43 22.00
N GLY A 48 -25.18 -14.14 21.75
CA GLY A 48 -25.27 -13.09 22.76
C GLY A 48 -23.95 -12.34 22.98
N ILE A 49 -24.08 -11.06 23.34
CA ILE A 49 -22.99 -10.08 23.48
C ILE A 49 -21.87 -10.53 24.44
N ALA A 50 -22.16 -11.38 25.43
CA ALA A 50 -21.17 -11.90 26.38
C ALA A 50 -20.03 -12.73 25.71
N ARG A 51 -20.14 -13.06 24.42
CA ARG A 51 -19.11 -13.80 23.66
C ARG A 51 -18.11 -12.88 22.97
N TRP A 52 -18.18 -11.57 23.21
CA TRP A 52 -17.24 -10.58 22.65
C TRP A 52 -15.75 -10.90 22.87
N PRO A 53 -15.30 -11.60 23.94
CA PRO A 53 -13.89 -11.95 24.06
C PRO A 53 -13.38 -12.81 22.89
N GLY A 54 -14.28 -13.55 22.22
CA GLY A 54 -13.92 -14.30 21.02
C GLY A 54 -13.53 -13.40 19.86
N VAL A 55 -14.21 -12.25 19.70
CA VAL A 55 -13.86 -11.24 18.69
C VAL A 55 -12.48 -10.66 18.98
N TRP A 56 -12.25 -10.30 20.25
CA TRP A 56 -10.96 -9.75 20.68
C TRP A 56 -9.82 -10.73 20.43
N LEU A 57 -9.96 -11.98 20.87
CA LEU A 57 -8.94 -13.01 20.70
C LEU A 57 -8.67 -13.32 19.23
N GLY A 58 -9.71 -13.44 18.42
CA GLY A 58 -9.58 -13.72 16.99
C GLY A 58 -8.87 -12.59 16.25
N TYR A 59 -9.28 -11.34 16.49
CA TYR A 59 -8.66 -10.16 15.89
C TYR A 59 -7.20 -10.03 16.31
N PHE A 60 -6.95 -10.08 17.63
CA PHE A 60 -5.62 -9.93 18.21
C PHE A 60 -4.66 -10.95 17.62
N ALA A 61 -5.05 -12.22 17.56
CA ALA A 61 -4.21 -13.28 17.01
C ALA A 61 -3.93 -13.09 15.51
N SER A 62 -4.93 -12.69 14.71
CA SER A 62 -4.74 -12.48 13.27
C SER A 62 -3.87 -11.28 12.97
N ASP A 63 -4.12 -10.14 13.61
CA ASP A 63 -3.37 -8.90 13.37
C ASP A 63 -1.93 -9.02 13.90
N LEU A 64 -1.74 -9.65 15.07
CA LEU A 64 -0.40 -9.90 15.60
C LEU A 64 0.39 -10.84 14.69
N LEU A 65 -0.22 -11.93 14.20
CA LEU A 65 0.45 -12.85 13.28
C LEU A 65 0.87 -12.14 11.99
N TYR A 66 -0.04 -11.36 11.41
CA TYR A 66 0.26 -10.57 10.20
C TYR A 66 1.44 -9.62 10.44
N ARG A 67 1.40 -8.85 11.53
CA ARG A 67 2.47 -7.89 11.87
C ARG A 67 3.81 -8.56 12.11
N LEU A 68 3.84 -9.69 12.83
CA LEU A 68 5.07 -10.44 13.07
C LEU A 68 5.68 -11.00 11.78
N GLN A 69 4.87 -11.25 10.75
CA GLN A 69 5.35 -11.71 9.44
C GLN A 69 5.85 -10.56 8.55
N THR A 70 5.28 -9.36 8.68
CA THR A 70 5.59 -8.23 7.80
C THR A 70 6.58 -7.23 8.39
N ALA A 71 6.69 -7.14 9.71
CA ALA A 71 7.56 -6.17 10.38
C ALA A 71 9.03 -6.62 10.31
N THR A 72 9.90 -5.78 9.75
CA THR A 72 11.33 -6.08 9.59
C THR A 72 12.21 -5.54 10.72
N SER A 73 11.74 -4.54 11.49
CA SER A 73 12.59 -3.81 12.44
C SER A 73 11.81 -3.13 13.58
N GLU A 74 10.59 -3.55 13.87
CA GLU A 74 9.77 -2.95 14.92
C GLU A 74 9.89 -3.66 16.26
N ASP A 75 9.74 -2.91 17.35
CA ASP A 75 9.70 -3.49 18.70
C ASP A 75 8.45 -4.37 18.88
N HIS A 76 8.66 -5.60 19.35
CA HIS A 76 7.60 -6.57 19.61
C HIS A 76 6.56 -6.02 20.60
N THR A 77 6.98 -5.21 21.56
CA THR A 77 6.05 -4.62 22.54
C THR A 77 5.03 -3.68 21.88
N THR A 78 5.50 -2.86 20.94
CA THR A 78 4.68 -1.96 20.14
C THR A 78 3.69 -2.71 19.26
N LEU A 79 4.14 -3.80 18.62
CA LEU A 79 3.27 -4.66 17.80
C LEU A 79 2.14 -5.30 18.61
N ILE A 80 2.48 -5.82 19.80
CA ILE A 80 1.49 -6.42 20.72
C ILE A 80 0.51 -5.35 21.22
N ALA A 81 1.00 -4.19 21.64
CA ALA A 81 0.17 -3.10 22.15
C ALA A 81 -0.81 -2.59 21.07
N LEU A 82 -0.34 -2.43 19.85
CA LEU A 82 -1.17 -2.03 18.72
C LEU A 82 -2.24 -3.08 18.40
N SER A 83 -1.85 -4.36 18.29
CA SER A 83 -2.78 -5.45 18.00
C SER A 83 -3.88 -5.54 19.07
N ALA A 84 -3.51 -5.34 20.34
CA ALA A 84 -4.45 -5.32 21.46
C ALA A 84 -5.44 -4.14 21.38
N LEU A 85 -4.95 -2.95 21.05
CA LEU A 85 -5.77 -1.75 20.88
C LEU A 85 -6.75 -1.90 19.72
N LEU A 86 -6.30 -2.46 18.59
CA LEU A 86 -7.13 -2.73 17.43
C LEU A 86 -8.22 -3.77 17.72
N ALA A 87 -7.85 -4.84 18.41
CA ALA A 87 -8.80 -5.86 18.87
C ALA A 87 -9.88 -5.26 19.80
N CYS A 88 -9.53 -4.28 20.64
CA CYS A 88 -10.50 -3.53 21.45
C CYS A 88 -11.48 -2.73 20.58
N GLY A 89 -10.96 -2.04 19.56
CA GLY A 89 -11.81 -1.29 18.62
C GLY A 89 -12.80 -2.17 17.86
N ALA A 90 -12.31 -3.27 17.29
CA ALA A 90 -13.15 -4.24 16.58
C ALA A 90 -14.20 -4.89 17.50
N SER A 91 -13.82 -5.21 18.73
CA SER A 91 -14.75 -5.76 19.73
C SER A 91 -15.84 -4.78 20.12
N LEU A 92 -15.47 -3.50 20.34
CA LEU A 92 -16.42 -2.45 20.71
C LEU A 92 -17.41 -2.18 19.57
N GLN A 93 -16.92 -2.11 18.33
CA GLN A 93 -17.76 -2.02 17.13
C GLN A 93 -18.75 -3.19 17.04
N ALA A 94 -18.27 -4.43 17.21
CA ALA A 94 -19.12 -5.61 17.12
C ALA A 94 -20.20 -5.62 18.21
N VAL A 95 -19.84 -5.27 19.45
CA VAL A 95 -20.76 -5.19 20.59
C VAL A 95 -21.83 -4.12 20.38
N LEU A 96 -21.44 -2.92 19.96
CA LEU A 96 -22.39 -1.81 19.74
C LEU A 96 -23.29 -2.08 18.55
N SER A 97 -22.74 -2.60 17.45
CA SER A 97 -23.55 -3.02 16.29
C SER A 97 -24.57 -4.08 16.69
N ALA A 98 -24.15 -5.13 17.41
CA ALA A 98 -25.07 -6.16 17.88
C ALA A 98 -26.15 -5.61 18.83
N ARG A 99 -25.80 -4.66 19.71
CA ARG A 99 -26.77 -3.99 20.61
C ARG A 99 -27.80 -3.16 19.85
N LEU A 100 -27.37 -2.38 18.87
CA LEU A 100 -28.24 -1.51 18.09
C LEU A 100 -29.14 -2.29 17.12
N LEU A 101 -28.62 -3.35 16.52
CA LEU A 101 -29.35 -4.14 15.54
C LEU A 101 -30.32 -5.14 16.17
N ARG A 102 -30.06 -5.60 17.40
CA ARG A 102 -30.86 -6.64 18.07
C ARG A 102 -32.35 -6.29 18.17
N PRO A 103 -32.78 -5.10 18.62
CA PRO A 103 -34.19 -4.74 18.69
C PRO A 103 -34.88 -4.74 17.31
N ALA A 104 -34.17 -4.31 16.26
CA ALA A 104 -34.70 -4.29 14.90
C ALA A 104 -34.88 -5.72 14.35
N LEU A 105 -33.98 -6.63 14.68
CA LEU A 105 -33.98 -8.02 14.20
C LEU A 105 -34.88 -8.98 14.99
N GLN A 106 -35.27 -8.61 16.22
CA GLN A 106 -36.12 -9.44 17.09
C GLN A 106 -37.61 -9.06 17.06
N ARG A 107 -38.00 -8.06 16.26
CA ARG A 107 -39.41 -7.68 16.11
C ARG A 107 -40.16 -8.71 15.24
N SER A 108 -41.33 -9.15 15.73
CA SER A 108 -42.07 -10.30 15.20
C SER A 108 -43.08 -10.00 14.06
N ALA A 109 -43.12 -8.79 13.50
CA ALA A 109 -44.17 -8.40 12.53
C ALA A 109 -43.67 -8.39 11.06
N PRO A 110 -44.31 -9.08 10.08
CA PRO A 110 -43.58 -9.62 8.92
C PRO A 110 -43.50 -8.76 7.66
N LEU A 111 -44.33 -7.72 7.45
CA LEU A 111 -44.48 -7.11 6.10
C LEU A 111 -44.19 -5.60 6.01
N GLU A 112 -44.47 -4.79 7.04
CA GLU A 112 -44.16 -3.35 7.02
C GLU A 112 -42.71 -3.01 7.45
N HIS A 113 -41.95 -4.00 7.92
CA HIS A 113 -40.69 -3.78 8.64
C HIS A 113 -39.40 -4.11 7.85
N GLU A 114 -39.48 -4.69 6.64
CA GLU A 114 -38.27 -4.98 5.84
C GLU A 114 -37.46 -3.70 5.55
N GLN A 115 -38.15 -2.61 5.19
CA GLN A 115 -37.53 -1.30 4.95
C GLN A 115 -37.01 -0.65 6.23
N GLN A 116 -37.63 -0.89 7.38
CA GLN A 116 -37.17 -0.35 8.66
C GLN A 116 -35.91 -1.07 9.15
N THR A 117 -35.87 -2.40 9.05
CA THR A 117 -34.67 -3.19 9.34
C THR A 117 -33.55 -2.82 8.39
N PHE A 118 -33.83 -2.65 7.10
CA PHE A 118 -32.84 -2.17 6.12
C PHE A 118 -32.28 -0.80 6.48
N ARG A 119 -33.14 0.18 6.77
CA ARG A 119 -32.70 1.53 7.19
C ARG A 119 -31.87 1.47 8.48
N CYS A 120 -32.26 0.63 9.44
CA CYS A 120 -31.50 0.43 10.67
C CYS A 120 -30.10 -0.13 10.39
N LEU A 121 -29.98 -1.13 9.50
CA LEU A 121 -28.68 -1.68 9.08
C LEU A 121 -27.81 -0.62 8.41
N LEU A 122 -28.37 0.10 7.44
CA LEU A 122 -27.68 1.13 6.66
C LEU A 122 -27.24 2.33 7.50
N GLN A 123 -27.88 2.58 8.64
CA GLN A 123 -27.50 3.65 9.57
C GLN A 123 -26.57 3.18 10.67
N ALA A 124 -26.88 2.05 11.32
CA ALA A 124 -26.14 1.58 12.49
C ALA A 124 -24.76 1.03 12.12
N ILE A 125 -24.64 0.30 11.01
CA ILE A 125 -23.37 -0.34 10.63
C ILE A 125 -22.29 0.71 10.30
N PRO A 126 -22.52 1.70 9.42
CA PRO A 126 -21.50 2.70 9.14
C PRO A 126 -21.15 3.53 10.38
N LEU A 127 -22.13 3.85 11.23
CA LEU A 127 -21.92 4.61 12.46
C LEU A 127 -21.04 3.84 13.46
N CYS A 128 -21.31 2.55 13.68
CA CYS A 128 -20.46 1.72 14.54
C CYS A 128 -19.08 1.47 13.94
N SER A 129 -18.97 1.44 12.61
CA SER A 129 -17.69 1.23 11.91
C SER A 129 -16.70 2.39 12.09
N LEU A 130 -17.20 3.59 12.44
CA LEU A 130 -16.36 4.74 12.80
C LEU A 130 -15.49 4.44 14.03
N ILE A 131 -15.95 3.56 14.92
CA ILE A 131 -15.26 3.27 16.18
C ILE A 131 -13.97 2.50 15.92
N ALA A 132 -14.01 1.41 15.15
CA ALA A 132 -12.78 0.66 14.84
C ALA A 132 -11.83 1.49 13.98
N ALA A 133 -12.34 2.21 12.98
CA ALA A 133 -11.52 3.10 12.15
C ALA A 133 -10.82 4.17 12.99
N SER A 134 -11.52 4.81 13.94
CA SER A 134 -10.95 5.85 14.78
C SER A 134 -9.93 5.30 15.78
N ILE A 135 -10.25 4.19 16.44
CA ILE A 135 -9.31 3.54 17.37
C ILE A 135 -8.07 3.03 16.62
N GLY A 136 -8.27 2.52 15.40
CA GLY A 136 -7.19 2.02 14.58
C GLY A 136 -6.27 3.10 14.05
N CYS A 137 -6.82 4.19 13.50
CA CYS A 137 -6.02 5.34 13.09
C CYS A 137 -5.30 6.00 14.28
N MET A 138 -5.94 6.07 15.45
CA MET A 138 -5.30 6.53 16.68
C MET A 138 -4.11 5.63 17.05
N GLY A 139 -4.31 4.30 17.06
CA GLY A 139 -3.24 3.35 17.34
C GLY A 139 -2.08 3.44 16.36
N LEU A 140 -2.37 3.50 15.06
CA LEU A 140 -1.35 3.66 14.01
C LEU A 140 -0.60 4.99 14.12
N THR A 141 -1.28 6.07 14.47
CA THR A 141 -0.62 7.38 14.65
C THR A 141 0.31 7.36 15.85
N LEU A 142 -0.13 6.81 16.98
CA LEU A 142 0.62 6.82 18.23
C LEU A 142 1.76 5.79 18.27
N LEU A 143 1.55 4.60 17.68
CA LEU A 143 2.46 3.45 17.82
C LEU A 143 3.27 3.17 16.55
N GLN A 144 2.89 3.72 15.39
CA GLN A 144 3.53 3.44 14.09
C GLN A 144 3.87 4.71 13.30
N GLY A 145 3.59 5.89 13.84
CA GLY A 145 3.90 7.16 13.20
C GLY A 145 3.18 7.38 11.86
N LEU A 146 1.92 6.95 11.74
CA LEU A 146 1.12 7.18 10.53
C LEU A 146 1.11 8.69 10.16
N PRO A 147 1.60 9.07 8.97
CA PRO A 147 1.62 10.47 8.56
C PRO A 147 0.22 11.07 8.51
N SER A 148 0.07 12.31 9.00
CA SER A 148 -1.21 13.03 9.01
C SER A 148 -1.84 13.14 7.61
N ALA A 149 -1.02 13.25 6.57
CA ALA A 149 -1.46 13.28 5.17
C ALA A 149 -2.20 12.00 4.73
N ARG A 150 -1.87 10.83 5.30
CA ARG A 150 -2.50 9.54 5.00
C ARG A 150 -3.60 9.15 5.98
N LEU A 151 -3.81 9.95 7.04
CA LEU A 151 -4.74 9.62 8.11
C LEU A 151 -6.17 9.48 7.59
N LEU A 152 -6.63 10.46 6.79
CA LEU A 152 -7.99 10.46 6.26
C LEU A 152 -8.23 9.30 5.29
N GLU A 153 -7.28 9.04 4.38
CA GLU A 153 -7.35 7.93 3.44
C GLU A 153 -7.39 6.58 4.16
N THR A 154 -6.51 6.39 5.14
CA THR A 154 -6.46 5.17 5.96
C THR A 154 -7.76 4.97 6.73
N TRP A 155 -8.27 6.05 7.33
CA TRP A 155 -9.50 6.03 8.11
C TRP A 155 -10.72 5.70 7.26
N LEU A 156 -10.86 6.33 6.09
CA LEU A 156 -11.95 6.06 5.14
C LEU A 156 -11.88 4.65 4.58
N THR A 157 -10.69 4.16 4.24
CA THR A 157 -10.49 2.80 3.73
C THR A 157 -10.90 1.76 4.78
N TRP A 158 -10.50 1.97 6.04
CA TRP A 158 -10.86 1.08 7.13
C TRP A 158 -12.36 1.10 7.42
N TRP A 159 -12.93 2.29 7.53
CA TRP A 159 -14.37 2.46 7.75
C TRP A 159 -15.19 1.80 6.64
N ALA A 160 -14.79 1.98 5.38
CA ALA A 160 -15.44 1.36 4.23
C ALA A 160 -15.29 -0.17 4.29
N GLY A 161 -14.08 -0.68 4.53
CA GLY A 161 -13.81 -2.11 4.60
C GLY A 161 -14.66 -2.86 5.62
N ASP A 162 -14.78 -2.31 6.83
CA ASP A 162 -15.62 -2.85 7.89
C ASP A 162 -17.11 -2.74 7.54
N THR A 163 -17.56 -1.56 7.09
CA THR A 163 -18.96 -1.32 6.73
C THR A 163 -19.43 -2.31 5.65
N LEU A 164 -18.65 -2.42 4.58
CA LEU A 164 -18.97 -3.28 3.44
C LEU A 164 -18.85 -4.76 3.81
N GLY A 165 -17.82 -5.14 4.59
CA GLY A 165 -17.65 -6.50 5.09
C GLY A 165 -18.83 -6.97 5.95
N ILE A 166 -19.35 -6.09 6.81
CA ILE A 166 -20.53 -6.36 7.62
C ILE A 166 -21.78 -6.46 6.74
N LEU A 167 -22.03 -5.48 5.87
CA LEU A 167 -23.22 -5.45 5.01
C LEU A 167 -23.29 -6.65 4.06
N LEU A 168 -22.14 -7.19 3.65
CA LEU A 168 -22.04 -8.40 2.85
C LEU A 168 -22.36 -9.66 3.67
N VAL A 169 -21.69 -9.85 4.80
CA VAL A 169 -21.70 -11.12 5.53
C VAL A 169 -22.94 -11.29 6.40
N LEU A 170 -23.41 -10.20 7.01
CA LEU A 170 -24.57 -10.20 7.91
C LEU A 170 -25.82 -10.84 7.28
N PRO A 171 -26.29 -10.43 6.08
CA PRO A 171 -27.48 -11.03 5.46
C PRO A 171 -27.29 -12.49 5.01
N LEU A 172 -26.04 -12.92 4.77
CA LEU A 172 -25.71 -14.29 4.34
C LEU A 172 -25.70 -15.26 5.52
N LEU A 173 -25.19 -14.83 6.68
CA LEU A 173 -25.05 -15.69 7.84
C LEU A 173 -26.24 -15.64 8.80
N LEU A 174 -27.03 -14.55 8.81
CA LEU A 174 -28.23 -14.46 9.67
C LEU A 174 -29.22 -15.63 9.52
N PRO A 175 -29.56 -16.10 8.30
CA PRO A 175 -30.47 -17.23 8.10
C PRO A 175 -30.00 -18.54 8.74
N LEU A 176 -28.69 -18.68 8.96
CA LEU A 176 -28.08 -19.88 9.54
C LEU A 176 -28.26 -19.92 11.06
N LEU A 177 -28.67 -18.82 11.69
CA LEU A 177 -28.94 -18.76 13.13
C LEU A 177 -30.39 -19.15 13.44
N PRO A 178 -30.64 -20.27 14.13
CA PRO A 178 -32.00 -20.76 14.40
C PRO A 178 -32.89 -19.73 15.13
N SER A 179 -32.30 -18.94 16.02
CA SER A 179 -33.00 -17.92 16.80
C SER A 179 -33.46 -16.71 15.98
N LEU A 180 -32.83 -16.45 14.83
CA LEU A 180 -33.11 -15.29 13.98
C LEU A 180 -33.69 -15.68 12.61
N ARG A 181 -33.61 -16.96 12.22
CA ARG A 181 -34.12 -17.50 10.96
C ARG A 181 -35.61 -17.21 10.74
N SER A 182 -36.44 -17.33 11.78
CA SER A 182 -37.89 -17.10 11.68
C SER A 182 -38.27 -15.64 11.39
N HIS A 183 -37.35 -14.71 11.68
CA HIS A 183 -37.58 -13.27 11.58
C HIS A 183 -36.88 -12.66 10.34
N TRP A 184 -36.17 -13.47 9.57
CA TRP A 184 -35.42 -13.00 8.41
C TRP A 184 -36.26 -13.15 7.14
N PRO A 185 -36.46 -12.06 6.37
CA PRO A 185 -37.32 -12.11 5.20
C PRO A 185 -36.74 -13.03 4.13
N LYS A 186 -37.62 -13.77 3.42
CA LYS A 186 -37.25 -14.57 2.24
C LYS A 186 -36.54 -13.75 1.16
N ARG A 187 -36.60 -12.41 1.24
CA ARG A 187 -35.98 -11.42 0.36
C ARG A 187 -34.64 -10.87 0.88
N ALA A 188 -33.99 -11.54 1.83
CA ALA A 188 -32.63 -11.27 2.29
C ALA A 188 -31.62 -10.91 1.19
N LEU A 189 -31.74 -11.57 0.04
CA LEU A 189 -30.89 -11.32 -1.12
C LEU A 189 -31.09 -9.91 -1.70
N HIS A 190 -32.33 -9.40 -1.74
CA HIS A 190 -32.61 -8.01 -2.14
C HIS A 190 -32.05 -6.99 -1.14
N ILE A 191 -31.84 -7.37 0.12
CA ILE A 191 -31.20 -6.53 1.14
C ILE A 191 -29.68 -6.50 0.94
N ALA A 192 -29.08 -7.61 0.51
CA ALA A 192 -27.66 -7.70 0.19
C ALA A 192 -27.30 -7.04 -1.16
N ILE A 193 -28.23 -7.00 -2.11
CA ILE A 193 -27.98 -6.51 -3.48
C ILE A 193 -27.53 -5.04 -3.54
N PRO A 194 -28.21 -4.05 -2.90
CA PRO A 194 -27.75 -2.67 -2.96
C PRO A 194 -26.33 -2.46 -2.41
N PRO A 195 -25.95 -2.96 -1.21
CA PRO A 195 -24.57 -2.84 -0.75
C PRO A 195 -23.59 -3.64 -1.62
N LEU A 196 -23.99 -4.78 -2.19
CA LEU A 196 -23.18 -5.51 -3.17
C LEU A 196 -22.91 -4.68 -4.45
N VAL A 197 -23.94 -4.02 -4.97
CA VAL A 197 -23.81 -3.14 -6.14
C VAL A 197 -22.97 -1.92 -5.79
N THR A 198 -23.15 -1.32 -4.62
CA THR A 198 -22.32 -0.20 -4.15
C THR A 198 -20.87 -0.63 -3.95
N CYS A 199 -20.60 -1.79 -3.34
CA CYS A 199 -19.26 -2.38 -3.26
C CYS A 199 -18.66 -2.55 -4.65
N ALA A 200 -19.41 -3.15 -5.58
CA ALA A 200 -18.95 -3.37 -6.94
C ALA A 200 -18.62 -2.05 -7.64
N LEU A 201 -19.47 -1.03 -7.50
CA LEU A 201 -19.23 0.29 -8.10
C LEU A 201 -18.02 1.00 -7.49
N VAL A 202 -17.84 0.94 -6.16
CA VAL A 202 -16.69 1.56 -5.48
C VAL A 202 -15.39 0.85 -5.89
N ILE A 203 -15.39 -0.49 -5.90
CA ILE A 203 -14.22 -1.29 -6.31
C ILE A 203 -13.91 -1.07 -7.80
N LEU A 204 -14.91 -1.08 -8.67
CA LEU A 204 -14.72 -0.80 -10.10
C LEU A 204 -14.25 0.64 -10.33
N GLY A 205 -14.74 1.58 -9.53
CA GLY A 205 -14.32 2.98 -9.55
C GLY A 205 -12.86 3.15 -9.16
N ASP A 206 -12.43 2.51 -8.07
CA ASP A 206 -11.04 2.50 -7.62
C ASP A 206 -10.12 1.81 -8.64
N ILE A 207 -10.52 0.65 -9.20
CA ILE A 207 -9.78 -0.01 -10.29
C ILE A 207 -9.68 0.91 -11.52
N GLY A 208 -10.76 1.62 -11.85
CA GLY A 208 -10.79 2.58 -12.95
C GLY A 208 -9.86 3.76 -12.72
N LEU A 209 -9.89 4.34 -11.52
CA LEU A 209 -9.04 5.46 -11.11
C LEU A 209 -7.57 5.05 -11.13
N GLN A 210 -7.25 3.88 -10.57
CA GLN A 210 -5.89 3.33 -10.62
C GLN A 210 -5.41 3.06 -12.04
N ARG A 211 -6.27 2.63 -12.97
CA ARG A 211 -5.89 2.47 -14.38
C ARG A 211 -5.51 3.81 -15.01
N LEU A 212 -6.26 4.86 -14.71
CA LEU A 212 -5.97 6.22 -15.17
C LEU A 212 -4.66 6.74 -14.56
N GLU A 213 -4.45 6.52 -13.27
CA GLU A 213 -3.21 6.91 -12.58
C GLU A 213 -1.98 6.15 -13.12
N ARG A 214 -2.10 4.82 -13.33
CA ARG A 214 -1.02 4.02 -13.92
C ARG A 214 -0.67 4.46 -15.35
N ALA A 215 -1.68 4.80 -16.15
CA ALA A 215 -1.46 5.34 -17.49
C ALA A 215 -0.73 6.70 -17.45
N ASN A 216 -1.14 7.57 -16.52
CA ASN A 216 -0.48 8.87 -16.32
C ASN A 216 0.97 8.73 -15.82
N TRP A 217 1.25 7.76 -14.94
CA TRP A 217 2.61 7.49 -14.44
C TRP A 217 3.55 6.98 -15.53
N GLN A 218 3.09 6.06 -16.38
CA GLN A 218 3.88 5.57 -17.51
C GLN A 218 4.22 6.69 -18.49
N ALA A 219 3.23 7.54 -18.83
CA ALA A 219 3.42 8.68 -19.72
C ALA A 219 4.47 9.68 -19.20
N ARG A 220 4.48 9.93 -17.88
CA ARG A 220 5.46 10.82 -17.24
C ARG A 220 6.87 10.23 -17.24
N LEU A 221 7.00 8.92 -17.02
CA LEU A 221 8.30 8.24 -17.05
C LEU A 221 8.88 8.19 -18.47
N THR A 222 8.05 7.94 -19.49
CA THR A 222 8.50 7.99 -20.89
C THR A 222 8.92 9.40 -21.29
N ALA A 223 8.14 10.43 -20.93
CA ALA A 223 8.50 11.82 -21.21
C ALA A 223 9.82 12.22 -20.52
N ALA A 224 10.02 11.85 -19.25
CA ALA A 224 11.28 12.10 -18.55
C ALA A 224 12.46 11.31 -19.16
N GLY A 225 12.22 10.11 -19.69
CA GLY A 225 13.24 9.30 -20.36
C GLY A 225 13.66 9.86 -21.72
N GLU A 226 12.73 10.45 -22.47
CA GLU A 226 13.00 11.13 -23.74
C GLU A 226 13.87 12.37 -23.53
N ASP A 227 13.56 13.21 -22.53
CA ASP A 227 14.36 14.39 -22.19
C ASP A 227 15.82 14.02 -21.82
N ILE A 228 16.00 12.95 -21.03
CA ILE A 228 17.33 12.47 -20.64
C ILE A 228 18.09 11.92 -21.86
N ARG A 229 17.40 11.24 -22.78
CA ARG A 229 17.98 10.68 -24.00
C ARG A 229 18.47 11.77 -24.95
N ASP A 230 17.71 12.86 -25.08
CA ASP A 230 18.07 14.00 -25.93
C ASP A 230 19.28 14.76 -25.38
N LEU A 231 19.33 14.95 -24.05
CA LEU A 231 20.50 15.54 -23.39
C LEU A 231 21.77 14.70 -23.59
N LEU A 232 21.66 13.37 -23.44
CA LEU A 232 22.77 12.44 -23.67
C LEU A 232 23.24 12.45 -25.13
N ALA A 233 22.32 12.46 -26.09
CA ALA A 233 22.65 12.48 -27.52
C ALA A 233 23.38 13.77 -27.92
N ILE A 234 22.95 14.92 -27.39
CA ILE A 234 23.59 16.21 -27.62
C ILE A 234 25.00 16.25 -27.01
N GLN A 235 25.18 15.66 -25.82
CA GLN A 235 26.48 15.61 -25.14
C GLN A 235 27.47 14.66 -25.86
N MET A 236 27.01 13.49 -26.28
CA MET A 236 27.79 12.52 -27.06
C MET A 236 28.21 13.08 -28.42
N THR A 237 27.29 13.76 -29.12
CA THR A 237 27.59 14.38 -30.41
C THR A 237 28.63 15.49 -30.24
N ARG A 238 28.50 16.33 -29.19
CA ARG A 238 29.51 17.35 -28.86
C ARG A 238 30.87 16.74 -28.53
N GLN A 239 30.93 15.64 -27.79
CA GLN A 239 32.20 14.97 -27.49
C GLN A 239 32.83 14.37 -28.76
N SER A 240 32.05 13.76 -29.64
CA SER A 240 32.55 13.19 -30.91
C SER A 240 33.10 14.25 -31.88
N GLN A 241 32.39 15.36 -32.06
CA GLN A 241 32.84 16.47 -32.92
C GLN A 241 34.11 17.14 -32.38
N ARG A 242 34.28 17.16 -31.05
CA ARG A 242 35.48 17.69 -30.40
C ARG A 242 36.69 16.78 -30.60
N LEU A 243 36.52 15.46 -30.51
CA LEU A 243 37.60 14.51 -30.80
C LEU A 243 38.00 14.54 -32.27
N LEU A 244 37.04 14.71 -33.19
CA LEU A 244 37.32 14.88 -34.61
C LEU A 244 38.06 16.19 -34.91
N ALA A 245 37.71 17.30 -34.24
CA ALA A 245 38.45 18.56 -34.37
C ALA A 245 39.90 18.48 -33.84
N VAL A 246 40.14 17.66 -32.81
CA VAL A 246 41.50 17.33 -32.36
C VAL A 246 42.21 16.49 -33.42
N SER A 247 41.55 15.48 -34.00
CA SER A 247 42.10 14.63 -35.06
C SER A 247 42.49 15.41 -36.32
N ASP A 248 41.65 16.35 -36.76
CA ASP A 248 41.84 17.15 -37.97
C ASP A 248 43.07 18.08 -37.87
N LEU A 249 43.45 18.47 -36.65
CA LEU A 249 44.67 19.23 -36.39
C LEU A 249 45.94 18.41 -36.72
N PHE A 250 45.89 17.08 -36.53
CA PHE A 250 47.03 16.19 -36.72
C PHE A 250 47.12 15.58 -38.13
N ASP A 251 46.02 15.52 -38.89
CA ASP A 251 46.02 15.09 -40.30
C ASP A 251 46.71 16.09 -41.25
N THR A 252 47.08 17.29 -40.76
CA THR A 252 47.85 18.27 -41.53
C THR A 252 49.35 17.93 -41.67
N GLY A 253 49.82 16.82 -41.09
CA GLY A 253 51.15 16.25 -41.35
C GLY A 253 52.32 16.98 -40.68
N VAL A 254 52.06 17.87 -39.71
CA VAL A 254 53.10 18.61 -38.96
C VAL A 254 53.13 18.10 -37.52
N GLU A 255 54.25 17.48 -37.10
CA GLU A 255 54.46 17.11 -35.68
C GLU A 255 54.51 18.37 -34.81
N PRO A 256 53.58 18.55 -33.85
CA PRO A 256 53.58 19.74 -33.02
C PRO A 256 54.69 19.67 -31.97
N SER A 257 55.41 20.77 -31.79
CA SER A 257 56.36 20.93 -30.69
C SER A 257 55.67 20.83 -29.33
N ALA A 258 56.38 20.35 -28.29
CA ALA A 258 55.83 20.17 -26.93
C ALA A 258 55.10 21.41 -26.37
N HIS A 259 55.61 22.61 -26.68
CA HIS A 259 54.98 23.87 -26.27
C HIS A 259 53.65 24.14 -26.99
N GLN A 260 53.50 23.74 -28.26
CA GLN A 260 52.24 23.87 -28.99
C GLN A 260 51.18 22.90 -28.45
N LEU A 261 51.59 21.68 -28.10
CA LEU A 261 50.72 20.68 -27.46
C LEU A 261 50.24 21.16 -26.09
N GLU A 262 51.11 21.70 -25.25
CA GLU A 262 50.74 22.20 -23.91
C GLU A 262 49.76 23.39 -23.99
N ARG A 263 49.99 24.31 -24.94
CA ARG A 263 49.10 25.47 -25.15
C ARG A 263 47.72 25.04 -25.64
N PHE A 264 47.63 23.98 -26.43
CA PHE A 264 46.38 23.39 -26.89
C PHE A 264 45.67 22.62 -25.77
N ALA A 265 46.39 21.76 -25.05
CA ALA A 265 45.87 20.99 -23.92
C ALA A 265 45.29 21.90 -22.83
N ARG A 266 45.95 23.01 -22.49
CA ARG A 266 45.42 23.98 -21.52
C ARG A 266 44.08 24.61 -21.93
N ARG A 267 43.80 24.78 -23.24
CA ARG A 267 42.49 25.27 -23.72
C ARG A 267 41.45 24.17 -23.82
N ALA A 268 41.87 22.94 -24.10
CA ALA A 268 40.97 21.79 -24.19
C ALA A 268 40.53 21.29 -22.80
N LEU A 269 41.40 21.40 -21.78
CA LEU A 269 41.18 20.91 -20.41
C LEU A 269 40.37 21.86 -19.52
N THR A 270 40.13 23.10 -19.93
CA THR A 270 39.23 24.04 -19.23
C THR A 270 37.74 23.75 -19.43
N MET A 271 37.39 22.60 -20.02
CA MET A 271 36.02 22.23 -20.38
C MET A 271 35.60 20.94 -19.65
N ASP A 272 34.41 20.94 -19.04
CA ASP A 272 33.91 19.82 -18.22
C ASP A 272 33.94 18.46 -18.95
N GLY A 273 34.54 17.46 -18.29
CA GLY A 273 34.53 16.05 -18.70
C GLY A 273 35.82 15.54 -19.37
N LEU A 274 36.86 16.36 -19.54
CA LEU A 274 38.15 15.93 -20.09
C LEU A 274 39.26 16.15 -19.06
N HIS A 275 39.69 15.07 -18.40
CA HIS A 275 40.64 15.15 -17.28
C HIS A 275 42.11 15.15 -17.72
N ALA A 276 42.43 14.59 -18.89
CA ALA A 276 43.79 14.56 -19.43
C ALA A 276 43.77 14.38 -20.95
N LEU A 277 44.72 15.03 -21.62
CA LEU A 277 45.04 14.80 -23.02
C LEU A 277 46.53 14.49 -23.11
N ALA A 278 46.89 13.30 -23.61
CA ALA A 278 48.28 12.88 -23.78
C ALA A 278 48.49 12.38 -25.20
N TRP A 279 49.64 12.71 -25.78
CA TRP A 279 50.09 12.17 -27.06
C TRP A 279 51.22 11.18 -26.83
N VAL A 280 51.14 10.01 -27.45
CA VAL A 280 52.14 8.95 -27.33
C VAL A 280 52.60 8.59 -28.75
N PRO A 281 53.83 8.99 -29.15
CA PRO A 281 54.38 8.56 -30.43
C PRO A 281 54.60 7.06 -30.42
N TRP A 282 54.20 6.39 -31.48
CA TRP A 282 54.52 4.99 -31.66
C TRP A 282 55.95 4.87 -32.19
N HIS A 283 56.88 4.44 -31.34
CA HIS A 283 58.21 4.01 -31.76
C HIS A 283 58.25 2.48 -31.74
N GLY A 284 58.55 1.85 -32.87
CA GLY A 284 58.74 0.40 -32.96
C GLY A 284 59.77 -0.09 -31.92
N CYS A 285 59.56 -1.27 -31.34
CA CYS A 285 60.30 -1.83 -30.20
C CYS A 285 61.77 -2.19 -30.48
N GLN A 286 62.61 -1.23 -30.87
CA GLN A 286 64.06 -1.38 -30.86
C GLN A 286 64.70 -0.18 -30.16
N GLY A 287 65.04 -0.39 -28.88
CA GLY A 287 65.90 0.50 -28.10
C GLY A 287 65.16 1.51 -27.20
N LEU A 288 64.76 1.09 -26.00
CA LEU A 288 64.35 1.99 -24.92
C LEU A 288 65.21 1.73 -23.66
N PRO A 289 65.88 2.74 -23.07
CA PRO A 289 66.35 2.68 -21.68
C PRO A 289 65.17 2.86 -20.70
N PRO A 290 65.31 2.52 -19.39
CA PRO A 290 64.17 2.34 -18.49
C PRO A 290 63.41 3.65 -18.20
N PRO A 291 62.11 3.57 -17.85
CA PRO A 291 61.23 4.73 -17.78
C PRO A 291 61.55 5.61 -16.57
N SER A 292 61.94 6.86 -16.80
CA SER A 292 61.86 7.89 -15.77
C SER A 292 60.42 8.41 -15.71
N VAL A 293 59.64 7.93 -14.74
CA VAL A 293 58.34 8.49 -14.39
C VAL A 293 58.55 9.89 -13.84
N ARG A 294 58.23 10.94 -14.61
CA ARG A 294 57.95 12.27 -14.07
C ARG A 294 56.44 12.48 -14.08
N SER A 295 55.81 12.24 -12.94
CA SER A 295 54.45 12.66 -12.65
C SER A 295 54.44 14.15 -12.31
N SER A 296 53.74 14.97 -13.09
CA SER A 296 53.32 16.30 -12.64
C SER A 296 51.86 16.22 -12.20
N SER A 297 51.63 16.13 -10.90
CA SER A 297 50.32 16.34 -10.28
C SER A 297 50.01 17.84 -10.28
N ALA A 298 49.01 18.25 -11.05
CA ALA A 298 48.37 19.54 -10.86
C ALA A 298 47.09 19.31 -10.03
N THR A 299 47.16 19.66 -8.75
CA THR A 299 46.00 19.77 -7.86
C THR A 299 45.17 20.98 -8.26
N SER A 300 43.91 20.76 -8.62
CA SER A 300 42.90 21.82 -8.74
C SER A 300 42.43 22.26 -7.35
N GLY A 301 42.63 23.54 -7.04
CA GLY A 301 41.76 24.27 -6.11
C GLY A 301 40.57 24.85 -6.85
#